data_AF-A0A368FEG4-F1
#
_entry.id   AF-A0A368FEG4-F1
#
_cell.length_a   1.000
_cell.length_b   1.000
_cell.length_c   1.000
_cell.angle_alpha   90.00
_cell.angle_beta   90.00
_cell.angle_gamma   90.00
#
_symmetry.space_group_name_H-M   'P 1'
#
loop_
_entity.id
_entity.type
_entity.pdbx_description
1 polymer ?
#
loop_
_entity_poly.entity_id
_entity_poly.type
_entity_poly.pdbx_seq_one_letter_code
_entity_poly.pdbx_strand_id
1 'polypeptide(L)'
;MGSQSLQIESIDFAAVKKAFEASSTAYTASPENLSPIPDDHHVVFEQLSSDEKQRYWRRGLEAISRGEVAAVVLAGGQASRLGSSSPKGTIPLGLNVAPCDSLLGIQASKIALLERLASKEFPQTKDKGKIQWWVTIKPLMHIQYTRNGAR
;
A
#
# COMPACT_ATOMS: atom_id res chain seq x y z
N MET A 1 1.07 0.90 -38.95
CA MET A 1 -0.15 0.39 -38.30
C MET A 1 -0.46 1.30 -37.11
N GLY A 2 -1.70 1.79 -37.01
CA GLY A 2 -2.06 2.87 -36.07
C GLY A 2 -2.15 2.40 -34.61
N SER A 3 -1.93 3.33 -33.67
CA SER A 3 -2.03 3.09 -32.21
C SER A 3 -3.31 2.33 -31.79
N GLN A 4 -4.43 2.55 -32.50
CA GLN A 4 -5.71 1.92 -32.21
C GLN A 4 -5.76 0.41 -32.53
N SER A 5 -5.06 -0.05 -33.58
CA SER A 5 -5.10 -1.49 -33.94
C SER A 5 -4.34 -2.33 -32.91
N LEU A 6 -3.18 -1.85 -32.45
CA LEU A 6 -2.40 -2.49 -31.39
C LEU A 6 -3.16 -2.56 -30.06
N GLN A 7 -3.94 -1.51 -29.73
CA GLN A 7 -4.76 -1.52 -28.52
C GLN A 7 -5.83 -2.61 -28.58
N ILE A 8 -6.54 -2.75 -29.70
CA ILE A 8 -7.58 -3.76 -29.87
C ILE A 8 -6.98 -5.16 -29.82
N GLU A 9 -5.84 -5.38 -30.46
CA GLU A 9 -5.13 -6.67 -30.45
C GLU A 9 -4.62 -7.07 -29.07
N SER A 10 -4.35 -6.11 -28.18
CA SER A 10 -3.91 -6.38 -26.80
C SER A 10 -5.03 -6.83 -25.85
N ILE A 11 -6.29 -6.70 -26.26
CA ILE A 11 -7.45 -7.02 -25.42
C ILE A 11 -7.82 -8.49 -25.58
N ASP A 12 -7.80 -9.24 -24.49
CA ASP A 12 -8.43 -10.56 -24.43
C ASP A 12 -9.95 -10.41 -24.27
N PHE A 13 -10.66 -10.38 -25.40
CA PHE A 13 -12.12 -10.24 -25.42
C PHE A 13 -12.85 -11.42 -24.77
N ALA A 14 -12.26 -12.62 -24.78
CA ALA A 14 -12.86 -13.78 -24.13
C ALA A 14 -12.81 -13.61 -22.60
N ALA A 15 -11.68 -13.15 -22.06
CA ALA A 15 -11.55 -12.82 -20.64
C ALA A 15 -12.47 -11.68 -20.23
N VAL A 16 -12.59 -10.62 -21.05
CA VAL A 16 -13.49 -9.49 -20.78
C VAL A 16 -14.95 -9.95 -20.73
N LYS A 17 -15.40 -10.74 -21.71
CA LYS A 17 -16.76 -11.28 -21.74
C LYS A 17 -17.03 -12.14 -20.50
N LYS A 18 -16.11 -13.05 -20.18
CA LYS A 18 -16.22 -13.91 -18.99
C LYS A 18 -16.31 -13.10 -17.70
N ALA A 19 -15.48 -12.07 -17.55
CA ALA A 19 -15.51 -11.20 -16.38
C ALA A 19 -16.83 -10.42 -16.25
N PHE A 20 -17.36 -9.94 -17.38
CA PHE A 20 -18.65 -9.24 -17.43
C PHE A 20 -19.81 -10.15 -17.01
N GLU A 21 -19.89 -11.35 -17.60
CA GLU A 21 -20.93 -12.33 -17.27
C GLU A 21 -20.85 -12.78 -15.79
N ALA A 22 -19.62 -13.01 -15.29
CA ALA A 22 -19.39 -13.31 -13.88
C ALA A 22 -19.81 -12.16 -12.95
N SER A 23 -19.59 -10.91 -13.35
CA SER A 23 -20.00 -9.75 -12.54
C SER A 23 -21.51 -9.60 -12.41
N SER A 24 -22.27 -10.06 -13.41
CA SER A 24 -23.74 -10.01 -13.41
C SER A 24 -24.37 -11.09 -12.54
N THR A 25 -23.60 -12.12 -12.18
CA THR A 25 -24.02 -13.26 -11.34
C THR A 25 -23.31 -13.27 -9.99
N ALA A 26 -22.54 -12.22 -9.69
CA ALA A 26 -21.78 -12.11 -8.46
C ALA A 26 -22.69 -12.15 -7.23
N TYR A 27 -22.25 -12.88 -6.22
CA TYR A 27 -22.95 -12.95 -4.93
C TYR A 27 -23.22 -11.55 -4.39
N THR A 28 -24.50 -11.26 -4.16
CA THR A 28 -24.92 -10.03 -3.51
C THR A 28 -25.07 -10.33 -2.02
N ALA A 29 -24.21 -9.72 -1.20
CA ALA A 29 -24.37 -9.79 0.24
C ALA A 29 -25.73 -9.20 0.63
N SER A 30 -26.46 -9.90 1.51
CA SER A 30 -27.73 -9.44 2.08
C SER A 30 -27.55 -9.31 3.60
N PRO A 31 -28.31 -8.46 4.28
CA PRO A 31 -28.20 -8.31 5.73
C PRO A 31 -28.35 -9.64 6.50
N GLU A 32 -29.11 -10.59 5.94
CA GLU A 32 -29.38 -11.92 6.52
C GLU A 32 -28.17 -12.86 6.47
N ASN A 33 -27.22 -12.61 5.57
CA ASN A 33 -26.02 -13.44 5.39
C ASN A 33 -24.73 -12.77 5.88
N LEU A 34 -24.86 -11.65 6.59
CA LEU A 34 -23.76 -10.96 7.24
C LEU A 34 -23.78 -11.26 8.74
N SER A 35 -22.66 -11.74 9.25
CA SER A 35 -22.41 -11.89 10.69
C SER A 35 -21.17 -11.09 11.09
N PRO A 36 -21.07 -10.67 12.36
CA PRO A 36 -19.83 -10.11 12.89
C PRO A 36 -18.65 -11.07 12.71
N ILE A 37 -17.44 -10.51 12.67
CA ILE A 37 -16.21 -11.32 12.73
C ILE A 37 -16.15 -11.95 14.13
N PRO A 38 -15.94 -13.27 14.24
CA PRO A 38 -15.79 -13.94 15.54
C PRO A 38 -14.74 -13.29 16.44
N ASP A 39 -14.97 -13.33 17.76
CA ASP A 39 -14.12 -12.67 18.77
C ASP A 39 -12.71 -13.25 18.84
N ASP A 40 -12.52 -14.50 18.46
CA ASP A 40 -11.21 -15.18 18.40
C ASP A 40 -10.42 -14.87 17.10
N HIS A 41 -11.02 -14.19 16.14
CA HIS A 41 -10.42 -13.82 14.86
C HIS A 41 -10.04 -12.34 14.76
N HIS A 42 -10.23 -11.56 15.81
CA HIS A 42 -9.85 -10.16 15.84
C HIS A 42 -9.33 -9.74 17.22
N VAL A 43 -8.66 -8.59 17.26
CA VAL A 43 -8.23 -7.94 18.50
C VAL A 43 -8.58 -6.46 18.43
N VAL A 44 -9.06 -5.90 19.53
CA VAL A 44 -9.33 -4.46 19.66
C VAL A 44 -8.14 -3.82 20.37
N PHE A 45 -7.40 -2.96 19.66
CA PHE A 45 -6.13 -2.42 20.16
C PHE A 45 -6.30 -1.66 21.50
N GLU A 46 -7.40 -0.94 21.67
CA GLU A 46 -7.73 -0.18 22.87
C GLU A 46 -7.87 -1.10 24.10
N GLN A 47 -8.35 -2.33 23.91
CA GLN A 47 -8.60 -3.31 24.97
C GLN A 47 -7.35 -4.10 25.38
N LEU A 48 -6.26 -4.02 24.59
CA LEU A 48 -5.01 -4.71 24.91
C LEU A 48 -4.31 -4.08 26.12
N SER A 49 -3.74 -4.93 26.98
CA SER A 49 -2.86 -4.52 28.07
C SER A 49 -1.58 -3.85 27.55
N SER A 50 -0.87 -3.14 28.43
CA SER A 50 0.44 -2.56 28.11
C SER A 50 1.43 -3.62 27.64
N ASP A 51 1.43 -4.79 28.29
CA ASP A 51 2.38 -5.86 28.03
C ASP A 51 2.11 -6.51 26.67
N GLU A 52 0.84 -6.68 26.29
CA GLU A 52 0.47 -7.16 24.96
C GLU A 52 0.86 -6.18 23.86
N LYS A 53 0.57 -4.89 24.06
CA LYS A 53 0.98 -3.83 23.12
C LYS A 53 2.50 -3.84 22.92
N GLN A 54 3.26 -3.91 24.00
CA GLN A 54 4.72 -3.96 23.94
C GLN A 54 5.22 -5.26 23.29
N ARG A 55 4.57 -6.39 23.58
CA ARG A 55 4.88 -7.67 22.93
C ARG A 55 4.68 -7.60 21.42
N TYR A 56 3.56 -7.07 20.93
CA TYR A 56 3.31 -6.91 19.50
C TYR A 56 4.30 -5.94 18.85
N TRP A 57 4.57 -4.81 19.51
CA TRP A 57 5.56 -3.84 19.04
C TRP A 57 6.93 -4.47 18.85
N ARG A 58 7.43 -5.19 19.88
CA ARG A 58 8.73 -5.85 19.84
C ARG A 58 8.79 -6.95 18.78
N ARG A 59 7.74 -7.76 18.64
CA ARG A 59 7.65 -8.79 17.57
C ARG A 59 7.70 -8.17 16.17
N GLY A 60 7.03 -7.04 15.97
CA GLY A 60 7.09 -6.31 14.70
C GLY A 60 8.49 -5.80 14.37
N LEU A 61 9.16 -5.15 15.34
CA LEU A 61 10.53 -4.67 15.17
C LEU A 61 11.52 -5.84 14.93
N GLU A 62 11.31 -6.98 15.57
CA GLU A 62 12.11 -8.18 15.36
C GLU A 62 11.96 -8.72 13.93
N ALA A 63 10.73 -8.83 13.43
CA ALA A 63 10.48 -9.26 12.05
C ALA A 63 11.11 -8.29 11.04
N ILE A 64 11.02 -6.98 11.30
CA ILE A 64 11.69 -5.96 10.49
C ILE A 64 13.21 -6.16 10.50
N SER A 65 13.82 -6.35 11.68
CA SER A 65 15.27 -6.51 11.79
C SER A 65 15.79 -7.77 11.07
N ARG A 66 14.95 -8.79 10.94
CA ARG A 66 15.24 -10.03 10.20
C ARG A 66 15.02 -9.91 8.69
N GLY A 67 14.45 -8.80 8.20
CA GLY A 67 14.14 -8.60 6.79
C GLY A 67 12.89 -9.38 6.33
N GLU A 68 11.98 -9.70 7.26
CA GLU A 68 10.78 -10.52 7.00
C GLU A 68 9.54 -9.67 6.64
N VAL A 69 9.71 -8.35 6.47
CA VAL A 69 8.61 -7.40 6.29
C VAL A 69 8.75 -6.63 4.98
N ALA A 70 7.66 -6.55 4.22
CA ALA A 70 7.53 -5.73 3.03
C ALA A 70 6.24 -4.90 3.10
N ALA A 71 6.25 -3.73 2.45
CA ALA A 71 5.10 -2.85 2.32
C ALA A 71 4.66 -2.78 0.85
N VAL A 72 3.38 -3.07 0.58
CA VAL A 72 2.78 -2.93 -0.74
C VAL A 72 1.79 -1.78 -0.71
N VAL A 73 2.06 -0.73 -1.48
CA VAL A 73 1.20 0.46 -1.58
C VAL A 73 0.44 0.43 -2.90
N LEU A 74 -0.88 0.40 -2.80
CA LEU A 74 -1.78 0.46 -3.96
C LEU A 74 -1.98 1.91 -4.39
N ALA A 75 -1.17 2.38 -5.34
CA ALA A 75 -1.11 3.77 -5.78
C ALA A 75 -1.65 4.00 -7.21
N GLY A 76 -2.50 3.10 -7.71
CA GLY A 76 -3.03 3.14 -9.08
C GLY A 76 -4.16 4.14 -9.34
N GLY A 77 -4.59 4.91 -8.34
CA GLY A 77 -5.69 5.87 -8.46
C GLY A 77 -5.24 7.21 -9.05
N GLN A 78 -5.85 7.62 -10.16
CA GLN A 78 -5.70 8.99 -10.66
C GLN A 78 -6.39 9.96 -9.70
N ALA A 79 -5.72 11.05 -9.32
CA ALA A 79 -6.26 12.06 -8.40
C ALA A 79 -7.25 13.02 -9.06
N SER A 80 -8.00 12.57 -10.07
CA SER A 80 -8.91 13.41 -10.85
C SER A 80 -10.00 14.06 -10.00
N ARG A 81 -10.48 13.38 -8.95
CA ARG A 81 -11.42 13.96 -7.98
C ARG A 81 -10.83 15.11 -7.16
N LEU A 82 -9.50 15.19 -7.05
CA LEU A 82 -8.78 16.26 -6.37
C LEU A 82 -8.35 17.39 -7.33
N GLY A 83 -8.83 17.37 -8.59
CA GLY A 83 -8.46 18.36 -9.60
C GLY A 83 -6.99 18.29 -10.03
N SER A 84 -6.29 17.20 -9.72
CA SER A 84 -4.88 17.03 -10.04
C SER A 84 -4.67 15.98 -11.13
N SER A 85 -3.79 16.28 -12.08
CA SER A 85 -3.27 15.34 -13.06
C SER A 85 -2.09 14.53 -12.52
N SER A 86 -1.58 14.87 -11.34
CA SER A 86 -0.51 14.14 -10.65
C SER A 86 -1.08 12.94 -9.90
N PRO A 87 -0.26 11.90 -9.66
CA PRO A 87 -0.70 10.80 -8.83
C PRO A 87 -1.00 11.24 -7.39
N LYS A 88 -2.04 10.67 -6.77
CA LYS A 88 -2.55 11.12 -5.45
C LYS A 88 -1.45 11.14 -4.38
N GLY A 89 -0.53 10.16 -4.44
CA GLY A 89 0.54 10.01 -3.46
C GLY A 89 1.60 11.12 -3.46
N THR A 90 1.72 11.89 -4.55
CA THR A 90 2.73 12.93 -4.72
C THR A 90 2.19 14.34 -4.52
N ILE A 91 0.90 14.49 -4.17
CA ILE A 91 0.27 15.80 -3.98
C ILE A 91 0.78 16.42 -2.67
N PRO A 92 1.27 17.67 -2.69
CA PRO A 92 1.64 18.38 -1.49
C PRO A 92 0.45 18.56 -0.54
N LEU A 93 0.64 18.29 0.76
CA LEU A 93 -0.44 18.41 1.75
C LEU A 93 -0.51 19.80 2.39
N GLY A 94 0.51 20.65 2.22
CA GLY A 94 0.58 21.98 2.82
C GLY A 94 0.96 21.92 4.31
N LEU A 95 1.55 20.82 4.77
CA LEU A 95 2.00 20.65 6.16
C LEU A 95 3.42 21.21 6.35
N ASN A 96 4.11 21.59 5.27
CA ASN A 96 5.48 22.13 5.29
C ASN A 96 6.49 21.21 6.01
N VAL A 97 6.30 19.89 5.87
CA VAL A 97 7.14 18.88 6.51
C VAL A 97 8.30 18.48 5.59
N ALA A 98 9.53 18.56 6.10
CA ALA A 98 10.73 18.05 5.41
C ALA A 98 10.93 16.54 5.69
N PRO A 99 11.49 15.75 4.76
CA PRO A 99 12.05 16.15 3.47
C PRO A 99 11.02 16.26 2.33
N CYS A 100 9.82 15.70 2.50
CA CYS A 100 8.77 15.71 1.48
C CYS A 100 7.39 15.86 2.10
N ASP A 101 6.69 16.93 1.73
CA ASP A 101 5.33 17.22 2.18
C ASP A 101 4.27 16.49 1.33
N SER A 102 4.45 15.19 1.08
CA SER A 102 3.51 14.37 0.30
C SER A 102 3.16 13.08 1.05
N LEU A 103 2.03 12.45 0.69
CA LEU A 103 1.61 11.19 1.32
C LEU A 103 2.67 10.09 1.20
N LEU A 104 3.28 9.94 0.02
CA LEU A 104 4.37 8.98 -0.17
C LEU A 104 5.63 9.41 0.58
N GLY A 105 5.96 10.69 0.63
CA GLY A 105 7.10 11.19 1.41
C GLY A 105 6.97 10.88 2.90
N ILE A 106 5.78 11.08 3.46
CA ILE A 106 5.46 10.74 4.85
C ILE A 106 5.54 9.22 5.07
N GLN A 107 5.00 8.42 4.15
CA GLN A 107 5.09 6.95 4.23
C GLN A 107 6.55 6.46 4.19
N ALA A 108 7.37 6.99 3.27
CA ALA A 108 8.79 6.68 3.18
C ALA A 108 9.53 7.03 4.48
N SER A 109 9.21 8.20 5.06
CA SER A 109 9.81 8.65 6.33
C SER A 109 9.44 7.73 7.49
N LYS A 110 8.19 7.24 7.54
CA LYS A 110 7.75 6.26 8.54
C LYS A 110 8.47 4.92 8.38
N ILE A 111 8.63 4.43 7.15
CA ILE A 111 9.38 3.19 6.86
C ILE A 111 10.83 3.33 7.34
N ALA A 112 11.51 4.42 6.96
CA ALA A 112 12.88 4.69 7.38
C ALA A 112 13.03 4.80 8.91
N LEU A 113 12.04 5.38 9.59
CA LEU A 113 12.01 5.44 11.06
C LEU A 113 11.90 4.04 11.67
N LEU A 114 11.01 3.19 11.15
CA LEU A 114 10.84 1.82 11.64
C LEU A 114 12.11 0.97 11.46
N GLU A 115 12.80 1.09 10.31
CA GLU A 115 14.09 0.43 10.09
C GLU A 115 15.14 0.87 11.12
N ARG A 116 15.20 2.18 11.43
CA ARG A 116 16.11 2.73 12.45
C ARG A 116 15.79 2.22 13.84
N LEU A 117 14.51 2.18 14.21
CA LEU A 117 14.07 1.67 15.52
C LEU A 117 14.38 0.18 15.67
N ALA A 118 14.09 -0.62 14.63
CA ALA A 118 14.42 -2.04 14.60
C ALA A 118 15.93 -2.27 14.72
N SER A 119 16.75 -1.49 14.01
CA SER A 119 18.22 -1.57 14.08
C SER A 119 18.77 -1.20 15.46
N LYS A 120 18.11 -0.27 16.17
CA LYS A 120 18.50 0.13 17.53
C LYS A 120 18.17 -0.95 18.56
N GLU A 121 16.99 -1.56 18.44
CA GLU A 121 16.51 -2.61 19.34
C GLU A 121 17.23 -3.95 19.11
N PHE A 122 17.57 -4.27 17.85
CA PHE A 122 18.22 -5.51 17.44
C PHE A 122 19.52 -5.25 16.65
N PRO A 123 20.63 -4.83 17.31
CA PRO A 123 21.87 -4.50 16.63
C PRO A 123 22.52 -5.68 15.89
N GLN A 124 22.25 -6.90 16.33
CA GLN A 124 22.86 -8.13 15.81
C GLN A 124 22.42 -8.47 14.37
N THR A 125 21.29 -7.92 13.91
CA THR A 125 20.69 -8.19 12.59
C THR A 125 20.63 -6.94 11.70
N LYS A 126 21.38 -5.90 12.06
CA LYS A 126 21.31 -4.56 11.45
C LYS A 126 21.38 -4.56 9.91
N ASP A 127 22.21 -5.41 9.33
CA ASP A 127 22.42 -5.44 7.87
C ASP A 127 21.24 -6.02 7.09
N LYS A 128 20.32 -6.72 7.76
CA LYS A 128 19.12 -7.35 7.16
C LYS A 128 17.84 -6.53 7.36
N GLY A 129 17.88 -5.49 8.20
CA GLY A 129 16.72 -4.73 8.66
C GLY A 129 16.13 -3.76 7.65
N LYS A 130 15.85 -4.22 6.42
CA LYS A 130 15.30 -3.40 5.33
C LYS A 130 13.87 -3.82 4.99
N ILE A 131 12.99 -2.84 4.91
CA ILE A 131 11.59 -3.03 4.52
C ILE A 131 11.50 -2.80 3.01
N GLN A 132 11.24 -3.86 2.26
CA GLN A 132 11.02 -3.74 0.83
C GLN A 132 9.71 -2.97 0.57
N TRP A 133 9.79 -1.86 -0.17
CA TRP A 133 8.64 -1.04 -0.49
C TRP A 133 8.26 -1.16 -1.97
N TRP A 134 7.08 -1.74 -2.24
CA TRP A 134 6.53 -1.87 -3.60
C TRP A 134 5.34 -0.95 -3.78
N VAL A 135 5.46 0.00 -4.70
CA VAL A 135 4.39 0.95 -5.03
C VAL A 135 3.78 0.52 -6.37
N THR A 136 2.53 0.05 -6.34
CA THR A 136 1.83 -0.38 -7.56
C THR A 136 1.18 0.82 -8.24
N ILE A 137 1.49 1.00 -9.52
CA ILE A 137 1.08 2.17 -10.31
C ILE A 137 0.45 1.72 -11.62
N LYS A 138 -0.54 2.47 -12.11
CA LYS A 138 -1.07 2.24 -13.46
C LYS A 138 -0.01 2.69 -14.50
N PRO A 139 0.08 2.03 -15.67
CA PRO A 139 1.02 2.40 -16.73
C PRO A 139 0.97 3.89 -17.09
N LEU A 140 -0.22 4.48 -17.14
CA LEU A 140 -0.42 5.91 -17.42
C LEU A 140 0.25 6.84 -16.39
N MET A 141 0.45 6.38 -15.15
CA MET A 141 1.06 7.15 -14.07
C MET A 141 2.55 6.83 -13.87
N HIS A 142 3.12 5.87 -14.60
CA HIS A 142 4.50 5.44 -14.44
C HIS A 142 5.51 6.58 -14.66
N ILE A 143 5.33 7.36 -15.73
CA ILE A 143 6.22 8.49 -16.06
C ILE A 143 6.16 9.61 -15.01
N GLN A 144 4.98 9.80 -14.38
CA GLN A 144 4.78 10.86 -13.39
C GLN A 144 5.38 10.49 -12.03
N TYR A 145 5.28 9.21 -11.63
CA TYR A 145 5.92 8.72 -10.41
C TYR A 145 7.45 8.71 -10.49
N THR A 146 8.03 8.32 -11.64
CA THR A 146 9.50 8.27 -11.79
C THR A 146 10.14 9.65 -11.95
N ARG A 147 9.42 10.65 -12.47
CA ARG A 147 9.93 12.03 -12.59
C ARG A 147 9.83 12.83 -11.28
N ASN A 148 8.79 12.60 -10.48
CA ASN A 148 8.55 13.35 -9.23
C ASN A 148 9.09 12.64 -7.97
N GLY A 149 9.37 11.33 -8.02
CA GLY A 149 9.93 10.57 -6.89
C GLY A 149 11.46 10.62 -6.76
N ALA A 150 12.15 11.36 -7.63
CA ALA A 150 13.61 11.52 -7.63
C ALA A 150 14.09 12.86 -7.04
N ARG A 151 13.27 13.51 -6.20
CA ARG A 151 13.65 14.71 -5.44
C ARG A 151 13.43 14.48 -3.96
#